data_AF-A0A2N1BUC9-F1
#
_entry.id   AF-A0A2N1BUC9-F1
#
_cell.length_a   1.000
_cell.length_b   1.000
_cell.length_c   1.000
_cell.angle_alpha   90.00
_cell.angle_beta   90.00
_cell.angle_gamma   90.00
#
_symmetry.space_group_name_H-M   'P 1'
#
loop_
_entity.id
_entity.type
_entity.pdbx_description
1 polymer ?
#
loop_
_entity_poly.entity_id
_entity_poly.type
_entity_poly.pdbx_seq_one_letter_code
_entity_poly.pdbx_strand_id
1 'polypeptide(L)'
;MEIILIRHGKPASANNPKVGAAQYAKWIRRYNASNVSIDSRPKVINDHYKSFYSLSSDLNRAIHSANIYSGKHPEEVDKLYREMEIQIPVPLEHVGFSWNYKRL
;
A
#
# COMPACT_ATOMS: atom_id res chain seq x y z
N MET A 1 -17.60 -3.89 -24.42
CA MET A 1 -17.34 -3.67 -22.97
C MET A 1 -15.84 -3.47 -22.83
N GLU A 2 -15.43 -2.35 -22.23
CA GLU A 2 -14.02 -1.99 -22.06
C GLU A 2 -13.69 -2.00 -20.56
N ILE A 3 -12.56 -2.60 -20.18
CA ILE A 3 -12.07 -2.64 -18.80
C ILE A 3 -10.61 -2.19 -18.83
N ILE A 4 -10.29 -1.18 -18.03
CA ILE A 4 -8.95 -0.61 -17.93
C ILE A 4 -8.43 -0.81 -16.51
N LEU A 5 -7.28 -1.47 -16.39
CA LEU A 5 -6.62 -1.71 -15.11
C LEU A 5 -5.42 -0.77 -14.97
N ILE A 6 -5.47 0.10 -13.96
CA ILE A 6 -4.41 1.06 -13.69
C ILE A 6 -3.84 0.77 -12.31
N ARG A 7 -2.52 0.52 -12.23
CA ARG A 7 -1.82 0.45 -10.95
C ARG A 7 -1.63 1.84 -10.38
N HIS A 8 -1.78 1.97 -9.06
CA HIS A 8 -1.50 3.22 -8.36
C HIS A 8 -0.05 3.70 -8.58
N GLY A 9 0.18 5.01 -8.50
CA GLY A 9 1.54 5.57 -8.54
C GLY A 9 2.34 5.28 -7.26
N LYS A 10 3.66 5.48 -7.31
CA LYS A 10 4.56 5.31 -6.16
C LYS A 10 4.12 6.23 -5.01
N PRO A 11 3.91 5.69 -3.78
CA PRO A 11 3.57 6.51 -2.63
C PRO A 11 4.70 7.44 -2.21
N ALA A 12 4.36 8.60 -1.64
CA ALA A 12 5.33 9.57 -1.14
C ALA A 12 6.25 9.01 -0.03
N SER A 13 5.77 8.05 0.77
CA SER A 13 6.59 7.43 1.83
C SER A 13 7.45 6.25 1.35
N ALA A 14 7.53 5.99 0.04
CA ALA A 14 8.32 4.88 -0.50
C ALA A 14 9.83 5.22 -0.57
N ASN A 15 10.45 5.34 0.62
CA ASN A 15 11.85 5.72 0.83
C ASN A 15 12.78 4.56 1.22
N ASN A 16 12.33 3.30 1.11
CA ASN A 16 13.09 2.05 1.31
C ASN A 16 14.15 2.07 2.44
N PRO A 17 13.80 2.41 3.69
CA PRO A 17 14.76 2.50 4.78
C PRO A 17 15.12 1.09 5.30
N LYS A 18 16.36 0.92 5.77
CA LYS A 18 16.72 -0.25 6.60
C LYS A 18 16.15 -0.04 8.00
N VAL A 19 15.22 -0.89 8.40
CA VAL A 19 14.44 -0.73 9.65
C VAL A 19 14.27 -2.07 10.37
N GLY A 20 14.21 -2.03 11.70
CA GLY A 20 13.79 -3.18 12.50
C GLY A 20 12.28 -3.45 12.41
N ALA A 21 11.80 -4.57 12.98
CA ALA A 21 10.41 -5.02 12.84
C ALA A 21 9.37 -3.97 13.29
N ALA A 22 9.60 -3.31 14.44
CA ALA A 22 8.68 -2.29 14.95
C ALA A 22 8.63 -1.05 14.03
N GLN A 23 9.79 -0.64 13.49
CA GLN A 23 9.88 0.46 12.54
C GLN A 23 9.30 0.07 11.18
N TYR A 24 9.41 -1.19 10.77
CA TYR A 24 8.78 -1.73 9.56
C TYR A 24 7.25 -1.66 9.64
N ALA A 25 6.66 -2.06 10.77
CA ALA A 25 5.22 -1.91 11.01
C ALA A 25 4.77 -0.43 10.97
N LYS A 26 5.59 0.51 11.47
CA LYS A 26 5.33 1.95 11.35
C LYS A 26 5.44 2.41 9.89
N TRP A 27 6.41 1.90 9.15
CA TRP A 27 6.61 2.21 7.73
C TRP A 27 5.43 1.72 6.87
N ILE A 28 4.94 0.49 7.07
CA ILE A 28 3.75 -0.03 6.35
C ILE A 28 2.52 0.85 6.59
N ARG A 29 2.26 1.26 7.84
CA ARG A 29 1.15 2.15 8.17
C ARG A 29 1.26 3.49 7.44
N ARG A 30 2.46 4.07 7.39
CA ARG A 30 2.73 5.30 6.63
C ARG A 30 2.57 5.07 5.12
N TYR A 31 3.01 3.93 4.60
CA TYR A 31 2.89 3.53 3.20
C TYR A 31 1.43 3.39 2.75
N ASN A 32 0.58 2.79 3.58
CA ASN A 32 -0.85 2.66 3.28
C ASN A 32 -1.61 3.99 3.38
N ALA A 33 -1.19 4.89 4.28
CA ALA A 33 -1.81 6.21 4.43
C ALA A 33 -1.28 7.26 3.45
N SER A 34 -0.24 6.96 2.66
CA SER A 34 0.41 7.96 1.81
C SER A 34 -0.30 8.16 0.48
N ASN A 35 -0.35 9.42 0.05
CA ASN A 35 -0.70 9.79 -1.31
C ASN A 35 0.41 9.40 -2.31
N VAL A 36 0.04 9.43 -3.59
CA VAL A 36 1.00 9.28 -4.69
C VAL A 36 1.94 10.47 -4.73
N SER A 37 3.23 10.17 -4.85
CA SER A 37 4.29 11.14 -4.98
C SER A 37 4.18 11.92 -6.30
N ILE A 38 4.57 13.20 -6.29
CA ILE A 38 4.37 14.09 -7.45
C ILE A 38 5.18 13.64 -8.68
N ASP A 39 6.37 13.10 -8.44
CA ASP A 39 7.29 12.53 -9.44
C ASP A 39 6.75 11.25 -10.10
N SER A 40 5.76 10.60 -9.47
CA SER A 40 5.13 9.38 -9.99
C SER A 40 3.79 9.63 -10.68
N ARG A 41 3.39 10.89 -10.87
CA ARG A 41 2.13 11.23 -11.55
C ARG A 41 2.29 11.14 -13.08
N PRO A 42 1.24 10.76 -13.81
CA PRO A 42 1.27 10.78 -15.28
C PRO A 42 1.49 12.21 -15.79
N LYS A 43 2.30 12.36 -16.85
CA LYS A 43 2.52 13.66 -17.52
C LYS A 43 1.32 14.08 -18.37
N VAL A 44 0.60 13.10 -18.92
CA VAL A 44 -0.58 13.28 -19.76
C VAL A 44 -1.64 12.28 -19.30
N ILE A 45 -2.87 12.75 -19.16
CA ILE A 45 -4.02 11.94 -18.75
C ILE A 45 -5.01 11.99 -19.91
N ASN A 46 -5.54 10.84 -20.31
CA ASN A 46 -6.58 10.77 -21.32
C ASN A 46 -7.91 11.24 -20.71
N ASP A 47 -8.50 12.31 -21.25
CA ASP A 47 -9.77 12.85 -20.77
C ASP A 47 -10.93 11.83 -20.85
N HIS A 48 -10.82 10.81 -21.70
CA HIS A 48 -11.79 9.71 -21.77
C HIS A 48 -11.92 8.98 -20.41
N TYR A 49 -10.90 8.99 -19.55
CA TYR A 49 -10.98 8.38 -18.23
C TYR A 49 -12.06 8.98 -17.32
N LYS A 50 -12.45 10.25 -17.55
CA LYS A 50 -13.47 10.93 -16.74
C LYS A 50 -14.87 10.34 -16.92
N SER A 51 -15.16 9.71 -18.06
CA SER A 51 -16.48 9.12 -18.36
C SER A 51 -16.65 7.68 -17.85
N PHE A 52 -15.59 7.01 -17.41
CA PHE A 52 -15.71 5.65 -16.89
C PHE A 52 -16.31 5.64 -15.47
N TYR A 53 -16.92 4.49 -15.15
CA TYR A 53 -17.19 4.08 -13.78
C TYR A 53 -15.87 3.56 -13.17
N SER A 54 -15.48 4.11 -12.02
CA SER A 54 -14.19 3.85 -11.41
C SER A 54 -14.31 3.12 -10.07
N LEU A 55 -13.47 2.10 -9.94
CA LEU A 55 -13.31 1.26 -8.76
C LEU A 55 -11.94 1.52 -8.16
N SER A 56 -11.83 1.50 -6.83
CA SER A 56 -10.54 1.61 -6.15
C SER A 56 -10.50 0.75 -4.90
N SER A 57 -9.30 0.33 -4.47
CA SER A 57 -9.12 -0.09 -3.08
C SER A 57 -9.24 1.10 -2.14
N ASP A 58 -9.46 0.83 -0.85
CA ASP A 58 -9.51 1.83 0.20
C ASP A 58 -8.13 2.32 0.67
N LEU A 59 -7.05 1.96 -0.04
CA LEU A 59 -5.71 2.48 0.21
C LEU A 59 -5.59 3.90 -0.37
N ASN A 60 -5.07 4.86 0.40
CA ASN A 60 -5.00 6.27 -0.01
C ASN A 60 -4.29 6.47 -1.36
N ARG A 61 -3.23 5.70 -1.63
CA ARG A 61 -2.52 5.74 -2.92
C ARG A 61 -3.39 5.34 -4.11
N ALA A 62 -4.31 4.39 -3.94
CA ALA A 62 -5.21 3.93 -4.99
C ALA A 62 -6.29 4.97 -5.26
N ILE A 63 -6.96 5.46 -4.22
CA ILE A 63 -7.97 6.53 -4.32
C ILE A 63 -7.35 7.77 -4.95
N HIS A 64 -6.19 8.21 -4.45
CA HIS A 64 -5.52 9.39 -4.98
C HIS A 64 -5.08 9.20 -6.44
N SER A 65 -4.69 7.99 -6.85
CA SER A 65 -4.42 7.71 -8.27
C SER A 65 -5.69 7.80 -9.11
N ALA A 66 -6.79 7.20 -8.67
CA ALA A 66 -8.06 7.27 -9.37
C ALA A 66 -8.52 8.73 -9.55
N ASN A 67 -8.43 9.56 -8.50
CA ASN A 67 -8.73 10.99 -8.56
C ASN A 67 -7.87 11.72 -9.60
N ILE A 68 -6.59 11.37 -9.72
CA ILE A 68 -5.69 11.97 -10.72
C ILE A 68 -6.17 11.65 -12.13
N TYR A 69 -6.58 10.41 -12.41
CA TYR A 69 -7.00 10.00 -13.75
C TYR A 69 -8.43 10.42 -14.12
N SER A 70 -9.38 10.32 -13.19
CA SER A 70 -10.80 10.58 -13.44
C SER A 70 -11.24 12.00 -13.09
N GLY A 71 -10.43 12.75 -12.33
CA GLY A 71 -10.79 14.07 -11.81
C GLY A 71 -11.88 14.06 -10.74
N LYS A 72 -12.30 12.89 -10.26
CA LYS A 72 -13.37 12.69 -9.25
C LYS A 72 -13.02 11.56 -8.29
N HIS A 73 -13.70 11.51 -7.15
CA HIS A 73 -13.61 10.36 -6.25
C HIS A 73 -14.16 9.09 -6.91
N PRO A 74 -13.58 7.90 -6.69
CA PRO A 74 -14.13 6.64 -7.17
C PRO A 74 -15.59 6.45 -6.78
N GLU A 75 -16.39 5.90 -7.69
CA GLU A 75 -17.78 5.54 -7.43
C GLU A 75 -17.87 4.41 -6.40
N GLU A 76 -16.92 3.48 -6.42
CA GLU A 76 -16.86 2.37 -5.47
C GLU A 76 -15.45 2.24 -4.89
N VAL A 77 -15.41 2.03 -3.58
CA VAL A 77 -14.20 1.79 -2.81
C VAL A 77 -14.40 0.55 -1.96
N ASP A 78 -13.61 -0.48 -2.20
CA ASP A 78 -13.72 -1.75 -1.47
C ASP A 78 -12.35 -2.35 -1.13
N LYS A 79 -12.26 -3.02 0.02
CA LYS A 79 -11.07 -3.75 0.46
C LYS A 79 -10.75 -4.94 -0.43
N LEU A 80 -11.73 -5.48 -1.17
CA LEU A 80 -11.56 -6.55 -2.14
C LEU A 80 -10.48 -6.23 -3.18
N TYR A 81 -10.33 -4.95 -3.53
CA TYR A 81 -9.35 -4.49 -4.52
C TYR A 81 -7.96 -4.19 -3.94
N ARG A 82 -7.74 -4.44 -2.63
CA ARG A 82 -6.44 -4.22 -1.99
C ARG A 82 -5.37 -5.13 -2.59
N GLU A 83 -4.14 -4.63 -2.56
CA GLU A 83 -2.96 -5.46 -2.69
C GLU A 83 -2.91 -6.50 -1.55
N MET A 84 -2.12 -7.56 -1.76
CA MET A 84 -1.80 -8.53 -0.72
C MET A 84 -1.29 -7.83 0.55
N GLU A 85 -1.77 -8.27 1.71
CA GLU A 85 -1.32 -7.73 2.99
C GLU A 85 0.18 -8.00 3.19
N ILE A 86 0.91 -6.94 3.54
CA ILE A 86 2.33 -7.04 3.86
C ILE A 86 2.45 -7.63 5.26
N GLN A 87 2.97 -8.86 5.35
CA GLN A 87 3.20 -9.51 6.63
C GLN A 87 4.30 -8.80 7.41
N ILE A 88 3.99 -8.42 8.65
CA ILE A 88 4.99 -7.90 9.59
C ILE A 88 5.68 -9.12 10.22
N PRO A 89 7.00 -9.26 10.12
CA PRO A 89 7.71 -10.33 10.83
C PRO A 89 7.47 -10.15 12.32
N VAL A 90 6.83 -11.14 12.94
CA VAL A 90 6.64 -11.19 14.38
C VAL A 90 8.03 -11.30 15.01
N PRO A 91 8.38 -10.47 16.00
CA PRO A 91 9.59 -10.70 16.76
C PRO A 91 9.48 -12.10 17.35
N LEU A 92 10.38 -13.01 16.98
CA LEU A 92 10.54 -14.26 17.70
C LEU A 92 10.92 -13.84 19.12
N GLU A 93 9.97 -13.92 20.05
CA GLU A 93 10.31 -13.87 21.46
C GLU A 93 11.33 -14.99 21.68
N HIS A 94 12.46 -14.64 22.30
CA HIS A 94 13.48 -15.62 22.66
C HIS A 94 12.82 -16.69 23.53
N VAL A 95 12.43 -17.82 22.94
CA VAL A 95 12.22 -19.05 23.68
C VAL A 95 13.61 -19.45 24.17
N GLY A 96 13.98 -18.91 25.33
CA GLY A 96 15.20 -19.28 26.03
C GLY A 96 15.10 -20.77 26.36
N PHE A 97 15.75 -21.61 25.57
CA PHE A 97 16.01 -22.99 25.94
C PHE A 97 16.97 -22.98 27.14
N SER A 98 16.44 -23.03 28.36
CA SER A 98 17.23 -23.31 29.54
C SER A 98 17.60 -24.80 29.54
N TRP A 99 18.84 -25.12 29.16
CA TRP A 99 19.41 -26.44 29.38
C TRP A 99 19.73 -26.61 30.86
N ASN A 100 18.80 -27.19 31.63
CA ASN A 100 19.10 -27.64 32.99
C ASN A 100 19.89 -28.95 32.92
N TYR A 101 21.22 -28.86 32.91
CA TYR A 101 22.09 -30.01 33.09
C TYR A 101 22.09 -30.40 34.58
N LYS A 102 21.28 -31.39 34.98
CA LYS A 102 21.45 -32.03 36.30
C LYS A 102 22.63 -33.00 36.19
N ARG A 103 23.73 -32.66 36.86
CA ARG A 103 24.84 -33.59 37.13
C ARG A 103 24.34 -34.61 38.18
N LEU A 104 24.39 -35.89 37.83
CA LEU A 104 24.19 -37.03 38.74
C LEU A 104 25.28 -37.05 39.82
#